data_AF-A0A7S4REX7-F1
#
_entry.id   AF-A0A7S4REX7-F1
#
_cell.length_a   1.000
_cell.length_b   1.000
_cell.length_c   1.000
_cell.angle_alpha   90.00
_cell.angle_beta   90.00
_cell.angle_gamma   90.00
#
_symmetry.space_group_name_H-M   'P 1'
#
loop_
_entity.id
_entity.type
_entity.pdbx_description
1 polymer ?
#
loop_
_entity_poly.entity_id
_entity_poly.type
_entity_poly.pdbx_seq_one_letter_code
_entity_poly.pdbx_strand_id
1 'polypeptide(L)'
;PLMVFLAVLRLLAWCLSFAPAGAELRDALVGDSLVQMSARVKSRAAHAQARKAADEPLCAPVRMYYHGNQVVAMWCGFNITSPSSFKPAGPQQELDLDRPLRDVQREHPGNLFRYFGKLNQWIGPGMADVDGKGYRGYKSFLTNPTLPFKDGKEPKVTFRWDGLQISTHHDNCQVADDPYCYSLGWMKGQALDKKYDLARLMDNATAWNDLGAEECKRMKEEFKFDDDNITLGGHIRETNDIYVKTERTCDWHEPSPGPPVAVRDFKKHAYAKCFMNNVTTEIAYCYFRGCVREGNSIGHASQCS
;
A
#
# COMPACT_ATOMS: atom_id res chain seq x y z
N PRO A 1 22.95 0.47 -17.89
CA PRO A 1 21.58 0.00 -18.26
C PRO A 1 20.83 0.99 -19.18
N LEU A 2 20.61 2.25 -18.76
CA LEU A 2 19.89 3.25 -19.57
C LEU A 2 20.60 3.58 -20.89
N MET A 3 21.94 3.69 -20.89
CA MET A 3 22.71 3.92 -22.12
C MET A 3 22.65 2.74 -23.09
N VAL A 4 22.58 1.51 -22.59
CA VAL A 4 22.46 0.29 -23.42
C VAL A 4 21.05 0.20 -24.02
N PHE A 5 20.02 0.51 -23.24
CA PHE A 5 18.64 0.55 -23.72
C PHE A 5 18.44 1.64 -24.79
N LEU A 6 19.03 2.82 -24.60
CA LEU A 6 19.03 3.90 -25.59
C LEU A 6 19.83 3.54 -26.85
N ALA A 7 20.91 2.76 -26.72
CA ALA A 7 21.68 2.27 -27.86
C ALA A 7 20.89 1.24 -28.68
N VAL A 8 20.18 0.31 -28.02
CA VAL A 8 19.32 -0.68 -28.69
C VAL A 8 18.14 -0.02 -29.40
N LEU A 9 17.51 0.99 -28.78
CA LEU A 9 16.44 1.78 -29.41
C LEU A 9 16.95 2.57 -30.62
N ARG A 10 18.16 3.13 -30.55
CA ARG A 10 18.80 3.80 -31.70
C ARG A 10 19.12 2.82 -32.82
N LEU A 11 19.57 1.61 -32.49
CA LEU A 11 19.86 0.56 -33.47
C LEU A 11 18.58 0.09 -34.17
N LEU A 12 17.49 -0.12 -33.42
CA LEU A 12 16.18 -0.51 -33.97
C LEU A 12 15.58 0.59 -34.85
N ALA A 13 15.66 1.86 -34.42
CA ALA A 13 15.23 3.00 -35.22
C ALA A 13 16.06 3.13 -36.51
N TRP A 14 17.36 2.83 -36.44
CA TRP A 14 18.24 2.83 -37.61
C TRP A 14 17.89 1.70 -38.58
N CYS A 15 17.65 0.48 -38.09
CA CYS A 15 17.23 -0.65 -38.92
C CYS A 15 15.86 -0.42 -39.60
N LEU A 16 14.91 0.23 -38.93
CA LEU A 16 13.60 0.58 -39.48
C LEU A 16 13.66 1.69 -40.54
N SER A 17 14.77 2.42 -40.65
CA SER A 17 14.95 3.50 -41.61
C SER A 17 15.24 3.01 -43.05
N PHE A 18 15.46 1.70 -43.25
CA PHE A 18 15.83 1.11 -44.54
C PHE A 18 14.75 0.21 -45.16
N ALA A 19 13.60 0.05 -44.50
CA ALA A 19 12.47 -0.68 -45.06
C ALA A 19 11.41 0.30 -45.60
N PRO A 20 10.86 0.10 -46.81
CA PRO A 20 9.83 0.97 -47.39
C PRO A 20 8.52 0.98 -46.57
N ALA A 21 8.26 -0.03 -45.75
CA ALA A 21 7.17 -0.06 -44.76
C ALA A 21 7.49 0.70 -43.44
N GLY A 22 8.72 1.20 -43.29
CA GLY A 22 9.20 1.87 -42.08
C GLY A 22 8.82 3.35 -41.99
N ALA A 23 8.44 4.00 -43.10
CA ALA A 23 8.08 5.41 -43.11
C ALA A 23 6.75 5.69 -42.38
N GLU A 24 5.71 4.86 -42.59
CA GLU A 24 4.41 5.03 -41.92
C GLU A 24 4.46 4.60 -40.43
N LEU A 25 5.30 3.62 -40.08
CA LEU A 25 5.49 3.21 -38.70
C LEU A 25 6.29 4.24 -37.89
N ARG A 26 7.16 5.02 -38.55
CA ARG A 26 7.98 6.06 -37.92
C ARG A 26 7.15 7.26 -37.49
N ASP A 27 6.16 7.66 -38.27
CA ASP A 27 5.25 8.75 -37.89
C ASP A 27 4.27 8.32 -36.78
N ALA A 28 3.90 7.02 -36.74
CA ALA A 28 3.09 6.45 -35.65
C ALA A 28 3.87 6.23 -34.32
N LEU A 29 5.20 6.08 -34.38
CA LEU A 29 6.04 5.80 -33.19
C LEU A 29 6.84 7.01 -32.67
N VAL A 30 7.03 8.05 -33.47
CA VAL A 30 7.98 9.15 -33.15
C VAL A 30 7.28 10.51 -32.96
N GLY A 31 6.03 10.67 -33.39
CA GLY A 31 5.25 11.89 -33.13
C GLY A 31 4.69 11.94 -31.71
N ASP A 32 5.12 12.92 -30.92
CA ASP A 32 4.67 13.27 -29.56
C ASP A 32 4.92 12.30 -28.40
N SER A 33 4.87 10.97 -28.59
CA SER A 33 4.93 10.03 -27.45
C SER A 33 6.31 9.95 -26.77
N LEU A 34 7.40 9.86 -27.54
CA LEU A 34 8.76 9.67 -26.98
C LEU A 34 9.33 10.93 -26.32
N VAL A 35 9.06 12.11 -26.88
CA VAL A 35 9.51 13.39 -26.30
C VAL A 35 8.74 13.68 -25.01
N GLN A 36 7.42 13.46 -25.00
CA GLN A 36 6.61 13.60 -23.80
C GLN A 36 6.96 12.57 -22.73
N MET A 37 7.24 11.31 -23.10
CA MET A 37 7.75 10.30 -22.17
C MET A 37 9.11 10.70 -21.59
N SER A 38 10.05 11.15 -22.42
CA SER A 38 11.35 11.61 -21.94
C SER A 38 11.24 12.83 -21.01
N ALA A 39 10.33 13.76 -21.30
CA ALA A 39 10.09 14.93 -20.46
C ALA A 39 9.47 14.53 -19.12
N ARG A 40 8.49 13.62 -19.12
CA ARG A 40 7.87 13.07 -17.90
C ARG A 40 8.87 12.29 -17.04
N VAL A 41 9.75 11.49 -17.66
CA VAL A 41 10.80 10.75 -16.95
C VAL A 41 11.82 11.72 -16.33
N LYS A 42 12.26 12.74 -17.07
CA LYS A 42 13.19 13.75 -16.54
C LYS A 42 12.58 14.59 -15.42
N SER A 43 11.32 15.00 -15.56
CA SER A 43 10.58 15.76 -14.54
C SER A 43 10.39 14.96 -13.25
N ARG A 44 9.92 13.71 -13.35
CA ARG A 44 9.83 12.80 -12.20
C ARG A 44 11.18 12.56 -11.55
N ALA A 45 12.23 12.48 -12.37
CA ALA A 45 13.56 12.25 -11.85
C ALA A 45 14.10 13.45 -11.07
N ALA A 46 13.90 14.65 -11.60
CA ALA A 46 14.26 15.91 -10.94
C ALA A 46 13.46 16.13 -9.65
N HIS A 47 12.16 15.80 -9.63
CA HIS A 47 11.35 15.90 -8.41
C HIS A 47 11.82 14.97 -7.31
N ALA A 48 12.11 13.69 -7.60
CA ALA A 48 12.62 12.79 -6.56
C ALA A 48 14.02 13.23 -6.04
N GLN A 49 14.87 13.77 -6.91
CA GLN A 49 16.15 14.36 -6.50
C GLN A 49 15.96 15.60 -5.62
N ALA A 50 15.02 16.47 -5.95
CA ALA A 50 14.68 17.64 -5.14
C ALA A 50 14.14 17.23 -3.76
N ARG A 51 13.33 16.17 -3.66
CA ARG A 51 12.85 15.64 -2.38
C ARG A 51 13.96 15.02 -1.53
N LYS A 52 14.87 14.28 -2.18
CA LYS A 52 16.08 13.78 -1.51
C LYS A 52 16.96 14.92 -0.98
N ALA A 53 16.95 16.07 -1.65
CA ALA A 53 17.65 17.27 -1.20
C ALA A 53 16.88 18.07 -0.13
N ALA A 54 15.57 17.86 0.01
CA ALA A 54 14.69 18.55 0.96
C ALA A 54 14.55 17.82 2.30
N ASP A 55 15.29 16.72 2.54
CA ASP A 55 15.18 15.87 3.74
C ASP A 55 13.75 15.33 4.00
N GLU A 56 12.88 15.33 2.97
CA GLU A 56 11.55 14.77 3.12
C GLU A 56 11.63 13.23 3.11
N PRO A 57 11.13 12.54 4.14
CA PRO A 57 11.10 11.09 4.14
C PRO A 57 10.20 10.64 2.98
N LEU A 58 10.78 9.88 2.05
CA LEU A 58 10.00 9.21 1.03
C LEU A 58 8.98 8.31 1.75
N CYS A 59 7.72 8.41 1.35
CA CYS A 59 6.59 8.02 2.20
C CYS A 59 6.24 6.52 2.21
N ALA A 60 6.41 5.83 1.09
CA ALA A 60 6.60 4.38 1.02
C ALA A 60 7.13 4.01 -0.38
N PRO A 61 7.94 2.94 -0.53
CA PRO A 61 8.25 2.41 -1.84
C PRO A 61 6.96 1.94 -2.52
N VAL A 62 6.79 2.37 -3.77
CA VAL A 62 5.79 1.93 -4.73
C VAL A 62 6.00 0.47 -5.15
N ARG A 63 7.09 -0.19 -4.74
CA ARG A 63 7.29 -1.64 -4.90
C ARG A 63 8.42 -2.11 -4.02
N MET A 64 8.30 -3.28 -3.40
CA MET A 64 9.44 -3.99 -2.82
C MET A 64 9.52 -5.39 -3.42
N TYR A 65 10.72 -5.86 -3.75
CA TYR A 65 10.96 -7.21 -4.23
C TYR A 65 12.39 -7.64 -3.94
N TYR A 66 12.66 -8.95 -3.94
CA TYR A 66 14.01 -9.48 -3.79
C TYR A 66 14.73 -9.55 -5.13
N HIS A 67 16.01 -9.22 -5.10
CA HIS A 67 16.94 -9.46 -6.20
C HIS A 67 18.22 -10.07 -5.61
N GLY A 68 18.29 -11.40 -5.64
CA GLY A 68 19.35 -12.14 -4.93
C GLY A 68 19.21 -11.97 -3.41
N ASN A 69 20.25 -11.45 -2.74
CA ASN A 69 20.24 -11.19 -1.30
C ASN A 69 19.86 -9.74 -0.94
N GLN A 70 19.34 -8.97 -1.90
CA GLN A 70 19.00 -7.56 -1.71
C GLN A 70 17.49 -7.36 -1.78
N VAL A 71 16.99 -6.42 -0.97
CA VAL A 71 15.63 -5.90 -1.13
C VAL A 71 15.74 -4.67 -2.02
N VAL A 72 15.03 -4.69 -3.13
CA VAL A 72 14.90 -3.55 -4.04
C VAL A 72 13.58 -2.86 -3.72
N ALA A 73 13.68 -1.64 -3.23
CA ALA A 73 12.56 -0.76 -2.96
C ALA A 73 12.47 0.27 -4.10
N MET A 74 11.39 0.24 -4.88
CA MET A 74 11.15 1.20 -5.95
C MET A 74 10.32 2.37 -5.43
N TRP A 75 10.81 3.58 -5.61
CA TRP A 75 10.18 4.83 -5.18
C TRP A 75 9.98 5.71 -6.41
N CYS A 76 8.76 5.89 -6.88
CA CYS A 76 8.48 6.82 -7.99
C CYS A 76 9.36 6.64 -9.24
N GLY A 77 9.69 5.38 -9.57
CA GLY A 77 10.56 5.02 -10.70
C GLY A 77 12.06 4.94 -10.37
N PHE A 78 12.45 5.12 -9.10
CA PHE A 78 13.82 4.97 -8.62
C PHE A 78 13.98 3.70 -7.80
N ASN A 79 15.01 2.92 -8.09
CA ASN A 79 15.35 1.76 -7.27
C ASN A 79 16.31 2.19 -6.16
N ILE A 80 15.88 2.05 -4.92
CA ILE A 80 16.73 2.06 -3.73
C ILE A 80 16.98 0.60 -3.37
N THR A 81 18.21 0.16 -3.56
CA THR A 81 18.65 -1.15 -3.13
C THR A 81 19.26 -1.01 -1.75
N SER A 82 18.72 -1.72 -0.77
CA SER A 82 19.34 -1.83 0.55
C SER A 82 19.83 -3.26 0.77
N PRO A 83 21.03 -3.42 1.37
CA PRO A 83 21.41 -4.72 1.92
C PRO A 83 20.34 -5.12 2.93
N SER A 84 19.68 -6.26 2.70
CA SER A 84 18.79 -6.82 3.71
C SER A 84 19.66 -7.63 4.67
N SER A 85 19.64 -7.28 5.95
CA SER A 85 20.18 -8.16 6.99
C SER A 85 19.39 -9.46 7.14
N PHE A 86 18.22 -9.54 6.48
CA PHE A 86 17.36 -10.71 6.43
C PHE A 86 17.55 -11.42 5.10
N LYS A 87 18.12 -12.63 5.14
CA LYS A 87 18.04 -13.55 4.00
C LYS A 87 16.58 -13.99 3.86
N PRO A 88 15.97 -13.96 2.66
CA PRO A 88 14.69 -14.66 2.46
C PRO A 88 14.85 -16.09 2.98
N ALA A 89 13.83 -16.64 3.65
CA ALA A 89 13.97 -17.94 4.32
C ALA A 89 14.14 -19.10 3.33
N GLY A 90 14.13 -18.81 2.03
CA GLY A 90 14.52 -19.68 0.94
C GLY A 90 13.89 -19.22 -0.39
N PRO A 91 14.26 -19.86 -1.51
CA PRO A 91 13.66 -19.59 -2.81
C PRO A 91 12.14 -19.87 -2.83
N GLN A 92 11.64 -20.73 -1.95
CA GLN A 92 10.22 -21.08 -1.88
C GLN A 92 9.31 -19.89 -1.55
N GLN A 93 9.74 -19.00 -0.64
CA GLN A 93 8.91 -17.87 -0.22
C GLN A 93 8.69 -16.86 -1.34
N GLU A 94 9.69 -16.68 -2.21
CA GLU A 94 9.58 -15.82 -3.38
C GLU A 94 8.63 -16.43 -4.41
N LEU A 95 8.70 -17.75 -4.62
CA LEU A 95 7.76 -18.48 -5.49
C LEU A 95 6.33 -18.40 -4.95
N ASP A 96 6.16 -18.41 -3.63
CA ASP A 96 4.86 -18.33 -2.97
C ASP A 96 4.21 -16.94 -3.05
N LEU A 97 4.94 -15.90 -3.45
CA LEU A 97 4.36 -14.57 -3.63
C LEU A 97 3.23 -14.59 -4.67
N ASP A 98 3.41 -15.31 -5.77
CA ASP A 98 2.43 -15.36 -6.85
C ASP A 98 1.49 -16.58 -6.76
N ARG A 99 1.56 -17.36 -5.67
CA ARG A 99 0.63 -18.45 -5.39
C ARG A 99 -0.60 -17.96 -4.62
N PRO A 100 -1.76 -18.64 -4.75
CA PRO A 100 -2.94 -18.33 -3.94
C PRO A 100 -2.61 -18.45 -2.45
N LEU A 101 -2.91 -17.41 -1.68
CA LEU A 101 -2.62 -17.36 -0.24
C LEU A 101 -3.31 -18.49 0.52
N ARG A 102 -4.48 -18.95 0.06
CA ARG A 102 -5.16 -20.13 0.63
C ARG A 102 -4.30 -21.40 0.52
N ASP A 103 -3.63 -21.59 -0.61
CA ASP A 103 -2.80 -22.77 -0.84
C ASP A 103 -1.52 -22.71 -0.01
N VAL A 104 -0.90 -21.53 0.05
CA VAL A 104 0.26 -21.27 0.93
C VAL A 104 -0.12 -21.48 2.40
N GLN A 105 -1.28 -20.99 2.84
CA GLN A 105 -1.77 -21.17 4.22
C GLN A 105 -2.02 -22.65 4.57
N ARG A 106 -2.44 -23.47 3.61
CA ARG A 106 -2.62 -24.92 3.80
C ARG A 106 -1.29 -25.65 3.98
N GLU A 107 -0.24 -25.22 3.30
CA GLU A 107 1.12 -25.79 3.39
C GLU A 107 1.90 -25.23 4.60
N HIS A 108 1.61 -24.00 4.98
CA HIS A 108 2.24 -23.26 6.07
C HIS A 108 1.17 -22.79 7.06
N PRO A 109 0.59 -23.71 7.85
CA PRO A 109 -0.53 -23.38 8.73
C PRO A 109 -0.12 -22.35 9.78
N GLY A 110 -1.04 -21.43 10.06
CA GLY A 110 -0.86 -20.36 11.04
C GLY A 110 -0.73 -18.98 10.41
N ASN A 111 -0.07 -18.08 11.13
CA ASN A 111 0.01 -16.68 10.76
C ASN A 111 1.07 -16.43 9.66
N LEU A 112 0.60 -16.15 8.45
CA LEU A 112 1.47 -15.91 7.29
C LEU A 112 2.33 -14.64 7.39
N PHE A 113 2.09 -13.71 8.34
CA PHE A 113 3.03 -12.62 8.65
C PHE A 113 4.40 -13.19 9.06
N ARG A 114 4.45 -14.30 9.83
CA ARG A 114 5.73 -14.95 10.18
C ARG A 114 6.37 -15.62 8.98
N TYR A 115 5.56 -16.26 8.14
CA TYR A 115 6.04 -16.98 6.97
C TYR A 115 6.67 -16.00 5.97
N PHE A 116 5.92 -15.02 5.50
CA PHE A 116 6.43 -14.02 4.55
C PHE A 116 7.35 -12.97 5.19
N GLY A 117 7.53 -13.00 6.52
CA GLY A 117 8.60 -12.27 7.20
C GLY A 117 8.59 -10.78 6.90
N LYS A 118 9.70 -10.25 6.37
CA LYS A 118 9.86 -8.83 5.98
C LYS A 118 9.84 -8.62 4.46
N LEU A 119 9.27 -9.56 3.70
CA LEU A 119 9.29 -9.46 2.24
C LEU A 119 8.49 -8.24 1.74
N ASN A 120 7.62 -7.70 2.60
CA ASN A 120 6.85 -6.50 2.37
C ASN A 120 6.84 -5.67 3.66
N GLN A 121 7.14 -4.37 3.58
CA GLN A 121 7.07 -3.47 4.74
C GLN A 121 5.66 -3.40 5.37
N TRP A 122 4.62 -3.67 4.59
CA TRP A 122 3.23 -3.70 5.04
C TRP A 122 2.88 -4.99 5.81
N ILE A 123 3.80 -5.94 5.84
CA ILE A 123 3.66 -7.26 6.46
C ILE A 123 4.91 -7.47 7.31
N GLY A 124 4.94 -6.83 8.49
CA GLY A 124 6.06 -6.97 9.41
C GLY A 124 5.89 -8.19 10.32
N PRO A 125 6.95 -8.97 10.61
CA PRO A 125 6.83 -10.15 11.47
C PRO A 125 6.45 -9.79 12.92
N GLY A 126 6.77 -8.57 13.37
CA GLY A 126 6.34 -8.08 14.68
C GLY A 126 4.81 -7.96 14.82
N MET A 127 4.09 -7.88 13.70
CA MET A 127 2.61 -7.92 13.68
C MET A 127 2.06 -9.32 13.96
N ALA A 128 2.86 -10.37 13.77
CA ALA A 128 2.44 -11.73 14.04
C ALA A 128 2.48 -12.10 15.53
N ASP A 129 3.26 -11.36 16.32
CA ASP A 129 3.42 -11.62 17.74
C ASP A 129 2.35 -10.91 18.60
N VAL A 130 1.44 -10.19 17.94
CA VAL A 130 0.30 -9.50 18.55
C VAL A 130 -0.82 -10.48 18.91
N ASP A 131 -0.89 -11.60 18.21
CA ASP A 131 -1.90 -12.64 18.43
C ASP A 131 -1.82 -13.19 19.87
N GLY A 132 -2.90 -13.04 20.63
CA GLY A 132 -3.05 -13.65 21.97
C GLY A 132 -2.70 -12.79 23.17
N LYS A 133 -2.15 -11.57 23.00
CA LYS A 133 -1.76 -10.68 24.12
C LYS A 133 -2.63 -9.43 24.30
N GLY A 134 -3.65 -9.27 23.46
CA GLY A 134 -4.48 -8.07 23.40
C GLY A 134 -3.81 -6.96 22.59
N TYR A 135 -4.62 -6.21 21.83
CA TYR A 135 -4.14 -5.22 20.88
C TYR A 135 -3.82 -3.88 21.53
N ARG A 136 -4.31 -3.63 22.76
CA ARG A 136 -4.03 -2.40 23.52
C ARG A 136 -2.54 -2.19 23.78
N GLY A 137 -1.81 -3.26 24.11
CA GLY A 137 -0.37 -3.21 24.39
C GLY A 137 0.48 -2.82 23.17
N TYR A 138 -0.08 -2.92 21.97
CA TYR A 138 0.59 -2.62 20.71
C TYR A 138 0.24 -1.25 20.16
N LYS A 139 -0.58 -0.46 20.86
CA LYS A 139 -0.94 0.90 20.43
C LYS A 139 0.31 1.70 20.05
N SER A 140 1.34 1.74 20.89
CA SER A 140 2.57 2.49 20.60
C SER A 140 3.33 2.00 19.37
N PHE A 141 3.26 0.70 19.06
CA PHE A 141 3.86 0.13 17.86
C PHE A 141 3.04 0.48 16.61
N LEU A 142 1.70 0.38 16.70
CA LEU A 142 0.77 0.65 15.62
C LEU A 142 0.62 2.13 15.31
N THR A 143 0.81 3.01 16.30
CA THR A 143 0.75 4.47 16.16
C THR A 143 2.11 5.12 16.31
N ASN A 144 3.19 4.40 15.94
CA ASN A 144 4.57 4.80 16.24
C ASN A 144 4.81 6.30 15.99
N PRO A 145 5.13 7.09 17.04
CA PRO A 145 5.26 8.54 16.97
C PRO A 145 6.46 9.02 16.13
N THR A 146 7.31 8.13 15.63
CA THR A 146 8.36 8.52 14.66
C THR A 146 7.81 8.98 13.32
N LEU A 147 6.52 8.77 13.05
CA LEU A 147 5.75 9.53 12.08
C LEU A 147 4.93 10.56 12.87
N PRO A 148 5.51 11.72 13.25
CA PRO A 148 4.83 12.65 14.12
C PRO A 148 3.58 13.18 13.41
N PHE A 149 2.40 12.71 13.82
CA PHE A 149 1.14 13.38 13.52
C PHE A 149 1.28 14.80 14.03
N LYS A 150 1.28 15.78 13.14
CA LYS A 150 1.51 17.20 13.47
C LYS A 150 0.24 17.87 14.01
N ASP A 151 -0.60 17.11 14.72
CA ASP A 151 -1.87 17.52 15.35
C ASP A 151 -2.77 18.36 14.43
N GLY A 152 -2.83 18.02 13.14
CA GLY A 152 -3.64 18.73 12.14
C GLY A 152 -3.18 20.16 11.80
N LYS A 153 -1.90 20.49 12.01
CA LYS A 153 -1.32 21.77 11.55
C LYS A 153 -0.98 21.77 10.05
N GLU A 154 -0.95 20.59 9.43
CA GLU A 154 -0.61 20.42 8.02
C GLU A 154 -1.78 20.75 7.09
N PRO A 155 -1.52 20.97 5.79
CA PRO A 155 -2.56 21.21 4.81
C PRO A 155 -3.64 20.12 4.84
N LYS A 156 -4.90 20.56 4.74
CA LYS A 156 -6.02 19.64 4.57
C LYS A 156 -6.00 19.06 3.16
N VAL A 157 -6.21 17.75 3.08
CA VAL A 157 -6.43 17.02 1.84
C VAL A 157 -7.83 16.43 1.85
N THR A 158 -8.43 16.28 0.66
CA THR A 158 -9.76 15.68 0.49
C THR A 158 -9.66 14.48 -0.42
N PHE A 159 -10.15 13.35 0.06
CA PHE A 159 -10.24 12.12 -0.73
C PHE A 159 -11.69 11.91 -1.17
N ARG A 160 -11.88 11.44 -2.41
CA ARG A 160 -13.19 11.17 -3.01
C ARG A 160 -13.17 9.84 -3.76
N TRP A 161 -14.13 8.97 -3.48
CA TRP A 161 -14.29 7.68 -4.18
C TRP A 161 -15.69 7.13 -3.98
N ASP A 162 -16.27 6.45 -4.97
CA ASP A 162 -17.59 5.81 -4.86
C ASP A 162 -18.69 6.68 -4.22
N GLY A 163 -18.68 7.99 -4.50
CA GLY A 163 -19.61 8.97 -3.90
C GLY A 163 -19.31 9.35 -2.44
N LEU A 164 -18.33 8.71 -1.80
CA LEU A 164 -17.80 9.07 -0.49
C LEU A 164 -16.80 10.23 -0.61
N GLN A 165 -16.71 11.00 0.48
CA GLN A 165 -15.75 12.08 0.63
C GLN A 165 -15.33 12.16 2.10
N ILE A 166 -14.01 12.25 2.32
CA ILE A 166 -13.45 12.60 3.63
C ILE A 166 -12.48 13.77 3.48
N SER A 167 -12.25 14.48 4.58
CA SER A 167 -11.14 15.43 4.69
C SER A 167 -10.21 15.01 5.82
N THR A 168 -8.91 15.15 5.63
CA THR A 168 -7.90 14.82 6.65
C THR A 168 -6.72 15.77 6.52
N HIS A 169 -5.80 15.74 7.48
CA HIS A 169 -4.56 16.49 7.42
C HIS A 169 -3.43 15.62 6.87
N HIS A 170 -2.59 16.20 6.02
CA HIS A 170 -1.41 15.50 5.50
C HIS A 170 -0.28 15.51 6.55
N ASP A 171 -0.51 14.86 7.69
CA ASP A 171 0.36 14.96 8.85
C ASP A 171 1.35 13.80 8.99
N ASN A 172 1.25 12.78 8.14
CA ASN A 172 2.25 11.73 7.98
C ASN A 172 2.34 11.21 6.53
N CYS A 173 3.26 10.27 6.34
CA CYS A 173 3.62 9.69 5.06
C CYS A 173 2.72 8.51 4.61
N GLN A 174 1.57 8.34 5.24
CA GLN A 174 0.62 7.25 5.04
C GLN A 174 -0.82 7.78 5.04
N VAL A 175 -1.03 9.02 4.61
CA VAL A 175 -2.36 9.65 4.60
C VAL A 175 -3.40 8.85 3.79
N ALA A 176 -2.98 8.01 2.83
CA ALA A 176 -3.83 7.07 2.09
C ALA A 176 -4.46 5.98 2.97
N ASP A 177 -3.92 5.75 4.17
CA ASP A 177 -4.51 4.82 5.12
C ASP A 177 -5.82 5.38 5.68
N ASP A 178 -6.03 6.69 5.63
CA ASP A 178 -7.27 7.31 6.11
C ASP A 178 -8.49 6.92 5.24
N PRO A 179 -8.50 7.11 3.90
CA PRO A 179 -9.61 6.64 3.07
C PRO A 179 -9.74 5.11 3.09
N TYR A 180 -8.64 4.37 3.25
CA TYR A 180 -8.68 2.91 3.44
C TYR A 180 -9.44 2.54 4.72
N CYS A 181 -8.97 3.00 5.88
CA CYS A 181 -9.57 2.69 7.18
C CYS A 181 -11.01 3.22 7.29
N TYR A 182 -11.30 4.40 6.74
CA TYR A 182 -12.65 4.95 6.68
C TYR A 182 -13.60 4.08 5.85
N SER A 183 -13.15 3.65 4.65
CA SER A 183 -13.93 2.78 3.75
C SER A 183 -14.26 1.43 4.39
N LEU A 184 -13.40 0.97 5.30
CA LEU A 184 -13.62 -0.28 5.99
C LEU A 184 -14.64 -0.17 7.12
N GLY A 185 -14.82 1.02 7.67
CA GLY A 185 -15.64 1.28 8.86
C GLY A 185 -14.90 0.99 10.17
N TRP A 186 -13.56 0.97 10.14
CA TRP A 186 -12.71 0.51 11.24
C TRP A 186 -12.11 1.64 12.08
N MET A 187 -12.35 2.91 11.73
CA MET A 187 -11.92 4.04 12.55
C MET A 187 -12.85 4.24 13.75
N LYS A 188 -12.35 4.93 14.77
CA LYS A 188 -13.18 5.39 15.89
C LYS A 188 -14.34 6.25 15.39
N GLY A 189 -15.49 6.14 16.03
CA GLY A 189 -16.73 6.82 15.66
C GLY A 189 -17.47 6.20 14.47
N GLN A 190 -17.01 5.07 13.92
CA GLN A 190 -17.68 4.37 12.82
C GLN A 190 -18.48 3.13 13.29
N ALA A 191 -18.77 2.22 12.36
CA ALA A 191 -19.67 1.09 12.55
C ALA A 191 -19.21 0.16 13.68
N LEU A 192 -17.90 -0.08 13.82
CA LEU A 192 -17.40 -0.99 14.86
C LEU A 192 -17.62 -0.44 16.27
N ASP A 193 -17.43 0.86 16.51
CA ASP A 193 -17.71 1.49 17.83
C ASP A 193 -19.19 1.47 18.20
N LYS A 194 -20.07 1.52 17.19
CA LYS A 194 -21.51 1.44 17.42
C LYS A 194 -21.97 0.02 17.74
N LYS A 195 -21.23 -0.98 17.26
CA LYS A 195 -21.58 -2.40 17.38
C LYS A 195 -20.89 -3.08 18.56
N TYR A 196 -19.68 -2.66 18.90
CA TYR A 196 -18.85 -3.28 19.93
C TYR A 196 -18.25 -2.22 20.85
N ASP A 197 -18.05 -2.58 22.12
CA ASP A 197 -17.13 -1.86 23.01
C ASP A 197 -15.70 -2.24 22.62
N LEU A 198 -15.17 -1.62 21.55
CA LEU A 198 -13.84 -1.95 21.01
C LEU A 198 -12.73 -1.75 22.04
N ALA A 199 -12.86 -0.76 22.93
CA ALA A 199 -11.89 -0.55 23.99
C ALA A 199 -11.78 -1.80 24.87
N ARG A 200 -12.89 -2.39 25.30
CA ARG A 200 -12.88 -3.64 26.06
C ARG A 200 -12.49 -4.85 25.21
N LEU A 201 -12.89 -4.86 23.94
CA LEU A 201 -12.61 -5.97 23.02
C LEU A 201 -11.10 -6.13 22.78
N MET A 202 -10.34 -5.03 22.76
CA MET A 202 -8.88 -5.04 22.58
C MET A 202 -8.11 -5.73 23.71
N ASP A 203 -8.71 -5.87 24.89
CA ASP A 203 -8.12 -6.58 26.04
C ASP A 203 -8.46 -8.08 26.02
N ASN A 204 -9.34 -8.53 25.11
CA ASN A 204 -9.72 -9.93 24.92
C ASN A 204 -9.31 -10.42 23.53
N ALA A 205 -8.17 -11.11 23.47
CA ALA A 205 -7.61 -11.59 22.20
C ALA A 205 -8.55 -12.52 21.43
N THR A 206 -9.30 -13.39 22.10
CA THR A 206 -10.26 -14.29 21.44
C THR A 206 -11.38 -13.50 20.78
N ALA A 207 -12.02 -12.59 21.52
CA ALA A 207 -13.09 -11.75 20.96
C ALA A 207 -12.59 -10.87 19.80
N TRP A 208 -11.35 -10.38 19.88
CA TRP A 208 -10.72 -9.63 18.79
C TRP A 208 -10.46 -10.49 17.56
N ASN A 209 -10.02 -11.73 17.74
CA ASN A 209 -9.86 -12.69 16.65
C ASN A 209 -11.19 -13.06 15.98
N ASP A 210 -12.25 -13.22 16.78
CA ASP A 210 -13.59 -13.51 16.27
C ASP A 210 -14.12 -12.33 15.42
N LEU A 211 -13.90 -11.09 15.87
CA LEU A 211 -14.22 -9.88 15.09
C LEU A 211 -13.47 -9.86 13.75
N GLY A 212 -12.17 -10.17 13.76
CA GLY A 212 -11.37 -10.25 12.54
C GLY A 212 -11.92 -11.28 11.55
N ALA A 213 -12.28 -12.48 12.05
CA ALA A 213 -12.88 -13.53 11.24
C ALA A 213 -14.25 -13.12 10.66
N GLU A 214 -15.07 -12.42 11.45
CA GLU A 214 -16.35 -11.87 11.01
C GLU A 214 -16.17 -10.86 9.88
N GLU A 215 -15.22 -9.93 10.03
CA GLU A 215 -14.92 -8.93 8.99
C GLU A 215 -14.39 -9.57 7.71
N CYS A 216 -13.55 -10.61 7.82
CA CYS A 216 -13.11 -11.40 6.67
C CYS A 216 -14.28 -12.06 5.92
N LYS A 217 -15.19 -12.69 6.66
CA LYS A 217 -16.41 -13.29 6.08
C LYS A 217 -17.27 -12.23 5.40
N ARG A 218 -17.48 -11.09 6.05
CA ARG A 218 -18.27 -9.98 5.50
C ARG A 218 -17.68 -9.47 4.18
N MET A 219 -16.37 -9.21 4.13
CA MET A 219 -15.70 -8.74 2.91
C MET A 219 -15.81 -9.76 1.76
N LYS A 220 -15.63 -11.05 2.05
CA LYS A 220 -15.81 -12.13 1.09
C LYS A 220 -17.24 -12.17 0.56
N GLU A 221 -18.24 -12.05 1.43
CA GLU A 221 -19.65 -12.10 1.05
C GLU A 221 -20.09 -10.87 0.24
N GLU A 222 -19.62 -9.69 0.60
CA GLU A 222 -19.97 -8.42 -0.04
C GLU A 222 -19.42 -8.35 -1.47
N PHE A 223 -18.16 -8.72 -1.66
CA PHE A 223 -17.45 -8.51 -2.91
C PHE A 223 -17.18 -9.77 -3.71
N LYS A 224 -17.57 -10.93 -3.18
CA LYS A 224 -17.33 -12.25 -3.79
C LYS A 224 -15.88 -12.41 -4.25
N PHE A 225 -14.93 -12.00 -3.41
CA PHE A 225 -13.51 -12.19 -3.71
C PHE A 225 -13.25 -13.66 -4.02
N ASP A 226 -12.40 -13.95 -5.00
CA ASP A 226 -12.02 -15.31 -5.33
C ASP A 226 -10.70 -15.64 -4.63
N ASP A 227 -10.71 -16.63 -3.73
CA ASP A 227 -9.54 -16.99 -2.91
C ASP A 227 -8.40 -17.51 -3.78
N ASP A 228 -8.73 -18.10 -4.93
CA ASP A 228 -7.76 -18.63 -5.88
C ASP A 228 -6.97 -17.50 -6.56
N ASN A 229 -7.48 -16.28 -6.49
CA ASN A 229 -6.89 -15.08 -7.10
C ASN A 229 -6.27 -14.12 -6.08
N ILE A 230 -6.32 -14.43 -4.77
CA ILE A 230 -5.66 -13.62 -3.74
C ILE A 230 -4.25 -14.14 -3.54
N THR A 231 -3.25 -13.38 -4.00
CA THR A 231 -1.82 -13.69 -3.84
C THR A 231 -1.11 -12.56 -3.09
N LEU A 232 0.01 -12.83 -2.44
CA LEU A 232 0.77 -11.77 -1.76
C LEU A 232 1.41 -10.79 -2.76
N GLY A 233 1.94 -11.30 -3.88
CA GLY A 233 2.46 -10.51 -4.97
C GLY A 233 1.39 -9.60 -5.57
N GLY A 234 0.18 -10.11 -5.74
CA GLY A 234 -1.00 -9.34 -6.14
C GLY A 234 -1.32 -8.23 -5.13
N HIS A 235 -1.43 -8.58 -3.84
CA HIS A 235 -1.64 -7.62 -2.76
C HIS A 235 -0.59 -6.50 -2.77
N ILE A 236 0.70 -6.81 -2.89
CA ILE A 236 1.76 -5.80 -2.97
C ILE A 236 1.53 -4.86 -4.15
N ARG A 237 1.32 -5.39 -5.36
CA ARG A 237 1.10 -4.59 -6.58
C ARG A 237 -0.11 -3.68 -6.45
N GLU A 238 -1.24 -4.24 -6.03
CA GLU A 238 -2.51 -3.52 -5.89
C GLU A 238 -2.45 -2.46 -4.78
N THR A 239 -1.77 -2.76 -3.67
CA THR A 239 -1.51 -1.77 -2.61
C THR A 239 -0.76 -0.57 -3.17
N ASN A 240 0.32 -0.82 -3.90
CA ASN A 240 1.09 0.27 -4.49
C ASN A 240 0.26 1.10 -5.47
N ASP A 241 -0.60 0.46 -6.27
CA ASP A 241 -1.53 1.16 -7.15
C ASP A 241 -2.52 2.02 -6.36
N ILE A 242 -3.01 1.56 -5.21
CA ILE A 242 -3.84 2.36 -4.29
C ILE A 242 -3.08 3.61 -3.86
N TYR A 243 -1.87 3.48 -3.30
CA TYR A 243 -1.07 4.63 -2.82
C TYR A 243 -0.70 5.60 -3.95
N VAL A 244 -0.39 5.09 -5.16
CA VAL A 244 -0.11 5.95 -6.32
C VAL A 244 -1.35 6.78 -6.68
N LYS A 245 -2.55 6.19 -6.59
CA LYS A 245 -3.82 6.85 -6.94
C LYS A 245 -4.29 7.80 -5.83
N THR A 246 -4.17 7.43 -4.56
CA THR A 246 -4.67 8.21 -3.41
C THR A 246 -3.68 9.29 -3.00
N GLU A 247 -2.45 8.90 -2.71
CA GLU A 247 -1.44 9.76 -2.10
C GLU A 247 -0.65 10.59 -3.11
N ARG A 248 -0.71 10.22 -4.39
CA ARG A 248 0.20 10.72 -5.42
C ARG A 248 1.63 10.84 -4.86
N THR A 249 2.16 9.74 -4.35
CA THR A 249 3.48 9.65 -3.71
C THR A 249 4.61 10.30 -4.53
N CYS A 250 4.38 10.50 -5.84
CA CYS A 250 5.30 11.06 -6.82
C CYS A 250 4.96 12.46 -7.36
N ASP A 251 3.81 13.07 -7.04
CA ASP A 251 3.39 14.39 -7.54
C ASP A 251 2.36 15.05 -6.61
N TRP A 252 2.83 15.91 -5.71
CA TRP A 252 2.09 16.37 -4.53
C TRP A 252 1.05 17.45 -4.79
N HIS A 253 0.90 17.91 -6.03
CA HIS A 253 0.21 19.17 -6.29
C HIS A 253 -1.27 19.07 -6.69
N GLU A 254 -1.80 17.90 -7.09
CA GLU A 254 -3.24 17.71 -7.43
C GLU A 254 -3.65 16.23 -7.19
N PRO A 255 -4.89 15.73 -7.42
CA PRO A 255 -5.24 14.28 -7.42
C PRO A 255 -5.32 13.67 -8.85
N SER A 256 -4.79 12.45 -9.06
CA SER A 256 -4.45 11.96 -10.43
C SER A 256 -5.73 11.85 -11.26
N PRO A 257 -5.73 12.21 -12.56
CA PRO A 257 -6.92 12.04 -13.41
C PRO A 257 -7.28 10.56 -13.67
N GLY A 258 -6.59 9.61 -13.05
CA GLY A 258 -6.95 8.19 -13.08
C GLY A 258 -8.27 7.92 -12.36
N PRO A 259 -8.90 6.77 -12.61
CA PRO A 259 -10.12 6.40 -11.92
C PRO A 259 -9.85 6.39 -10.41
N PRO A 260 -10.77 6.95 -9.59
CA PRO A 260 -10.63 6.92 -8.14
C PRO A 260 -10.52 5.48 -7.66
N VAL A 261 -9.76 5.26 -6.59
CA VAL A 261 -9.67 3.97 -5.91
C VAL A 261 -11.06 3.60 -5.41
N ALA A 262 -11.59 2.43 -5.79
CA ALA A 262 -12.90 2.00 -5.33
C ALA A 262 -12.83 1.46 -3.89
N VAL A 263 -13.96 1.47 -3.17
CA VAL A 263 -14.12 0.75 -1.89
C VAL A 263 -13.72 -0.71 -2.05
N ARG A 264 -14.03 -1.30 -3.21
CA ARG A 264 -13.61 -2.65 -3.58
C ARG A 264 -12.10 -2.86 -3.47
N ASP A 265 -11.28 -1.91 -3.90
CA ASP A 265 -9.83 -2.01 -3.90
C ASP A 265 -9.29 -2.01 -2.46
N PHE A 266 -9.79 -1.10 -1.62
CA PHE A 266 -9.49 -1.07 -0.19
C PHE A 266 -9.90 -2.37 0.52
N LYS A 267 -11.08 -2.90 0.20
CA LYS A 267 -11.59 -4.16 0.75
C LYS A 267 -10.76 -5.35 0.28
N LYS A 268 -10.27 -5.35 -0.96
CA LYS A 268 -9.37 -6.39 -1.47
C LYS A 268 -8.02 -6.35 -0.77
N HIS A 269 -7.47 -5.15 -0.57
CA HIS A 269 -6.24 -4.95 0.20
C HIS A 269 -6.36 -5.55 1.60
N ALA A 270 -7.44 -5.24 2.33
CA ALA A 270 -7.71 -5.81 3.63
C ALA A 270 -7.94 -7.34 3.54
N TYR A 271 -8.70 -7.81 2.56
CA TYR A 271 -9.05 -9.23 2.42
C TYR A 271 -7.82 -10.12 2.23
N ALA A 272 -6.77 -9.66 1.54
CA ALA A 272 -5.52 -10.41 1.46
C ALA A 272 -4.89 -10.70 2.83
N LYS A 273 -5.08 -9.79 3.81
CA LYS A 273 -4.58 -9.95 5.18
C LYS A 273 -5.46 -10.89 6.03
N CYS A 274 -6.61 -11.36 5.51
CA CYS A 274 -7.40 -12.42 6.14
C CYS A 274 -6.63 -13.74 6.22
N PHE A 275 -5.82 -14.05 5.20
CA PHE A 275 -4.97 -15.24 5.16
C PHE A 275 -3.75 -15.13 6.08
N MET A 276 -3.52 -13.96 6.68
CA MET A 276 -2.39 -13.72 7.57
C MET A 276 -2.85 -13.87 9.01
N ASN A 277 -3.68 -12.95 9.53
CA ASN A 277 -4.17 -13.00 10.90
C ASN A 277 -5.63 -12.59 11.06
N ASN A 278 -6.48 -12.97 10.09
CA ASN A 278 -7.89 -12.57 10.07
C ASN A 278 -8.06 -11.04 10.17
N VAL A 279 -7.18 -10.25 9.54
CA VAL A 279 -7.17 -8.76 9.54
C VAL A 279 -7.17 -8.07 10.90
N THR A 280 -7.00 -8.81 11.99
CA THR A 280 -7.13 -8.31 13.37
C THR A 280 -6.18 -7.16 13.66
N THR A 281 -4.95 -7.26 13.19
CA THR A 281 -3.94 -6.20 13.31
C THR A 281 -4.33 -4.95 12.53
N GLU A 282 -4.95 -5.10 11.36
CA GLU A 282 -5.37 -3.97 10.54
C GLU A 282 -6.56 -3.23 11.14
N ILE A 283 -7.51 -3.95 11.72
CA ILE A 283 -8.62 -3.34 12.46
C ILE A 283 -8.04 -2.50 13.60
N ALA A 284 -7.10 -3.06 14.37
CA ALA A 284 -6.48 -2.35 15.49
C ALA A 284 -5.68 -1.13 15.03
N TYR A 285 -4.91 -1.28 13.94
CA TYR A 285 -4.19 -0.18 13.31
C TYR A 285 -5.13 0.96 12.93
N CYS A 286 -6.18 0.67 12.15
CA CYS A 286 -7.16 1.67 11.73
C CYS A 286 -7.86 2.34 12.91
N TYR A 287 -8.20 1.58 13.94
CA TYR A 287 -8.86 2.09 15.14
C TYR A 287 -7.96 3.04 15.94
N PHE A 288 -6.68 2.71 16.09
CA PHE A 288 -5.76 3.56 16.84
C PHE A 288 -5.25 4.75 16.04
N ARG A 289 -5.18 4.62 14.71
CA ARG A 289 -4.69 5.65 13.80
C ARG A 289 -5.51 6.94 13.88
N GLY A 290 -6.84 6.83 13.85
CA GLY A 290 -7.69 8.02 13.76
C GLY A 290 -9.14 7.81 14.14
N CYS A 291 -9.90 8.89 14.05
CA CYS A 291 -11.32 8.96 14.37
C CYS A 291 -12.08 9.78 13.34
N VAL A 292 -13.34 9.40 13.12
CA VAL A 292 -14.26 10.17 12.29
C VAL A 292 -14.94 11.24 13.15
N ARG A 293 -14.78 12.49 12.73
CA ARG A 293 -15.38 13.68 13.34
C ARG A 293 -16.50 14.21 12.44
N GLU A 294 -17.14 15.30 12.88
CA GLU A 294 -18.20 15.96 12.13
C GLU A 294 -17.77 16.31 10.70
N GLY A 295 -18.71 16.18 9.75
CA GLY A 295 -18.48 16.48 8.34
C GLY A 295 -17.54 15.50 7.63
N ASN A 296 -17.43 14.25 8.10
CA ASN A 296 -16.48 13.25 7.57
C ASN A 296 -15.02 13.75 7.57
N SER A 297 -14.66 14.52 8.59
CA SER A 297 -13.27 14.88 8.84
C SER A 297 -12.58 13.79 9.66
N ILE A 298 -11.35 13.44 9.30
CA ILE A 298 -10.54 12.49 10.05
C ILE A 298 -9.66 13.27 11.01
N GLY A 299 -9.74 12.91 12.29
CA GLY A 299 -8.79 13.35 13.30
C GLY A 299 -7.72 12.29 13.56
N HIS A 300 -6.56 12.74 14.04
CA HIS A 300 -5.47 11.88 14.49
C HIS A 300 -4.99 12.25 15.89
N ALA A 301 -4.34 11.29 16.56
CA ALA A 301 -3.70 11.49 17.87
C ALA A 301 -4.60 12.22 18.89
N SER A 302 -4.20 13.41 19.32
CA SER A 302 -4.89 14.22 20.33
C SER A 302 -6.31 14.65 19.91
N GLN A 303 -6.60 14.65 18.61
CA GLN A 303 -7.92 15.02 18.06
C GLN A 303 -8.98 13.92 18.24
N CYS A 304 -8.57 12.73 18.69
CA CYS A 304 -9.42 11.56 18.91
C CYS A 304 -9.56 11.18 20.39
N SER A 305 -9.29 12.15 21.26
CA SER A 305 -9.41 12.07 22.72
C SER A 305 -10.83 12.36 23.18
#